data_AF-A0A950JA76-F1
#
_entry.id   AF-A0A950JA76-F1
#
_cell.length_a   1.000
_cell.length_b   1.000
_cell.length_c   1.000
_cell.angle_alpha   90.00
_cell.angle_beta   90.00
_cell.angle_gamma   90.00
#
_symmetry.space_group_name_H-M   'P 1'
#
loop_
_entity.id
_entity.type
_entity.pdbx_description
1 polymer ?
#
loop_
_entity_poly.entity_id
_entity_poly.type
_entity_poly.pdbx_seq_one_letter_code
_entity_poly.pdbx_strand_id
1 'polypeptide(L)'
;MRITLDIDDLVVVAAEKLAAERKVTVDQVISDAAWNELARAHRIMRNGFPLLPKRGGVVTPEMVEKLLEEADLSDAGLSGTSE
;
A
#
# COMPACT_ATOMS: atom_id res chain seq x y z
N MET A 1 2.85 -18.37 -9.94
CA MET A 1 2.77 -18.25 -11.41
C MET A 1 4.19 -18.34 -11.96
N ARG A 2 4.42 -18.97 -13.10
CA ARG A 2 5.75 -19.01 -13.73
C ARG A 2 5.71 -18.20 -15.03
N ILE A 3 6.58 -17.20 -15.11
CA ILE A 3 6.76 -16.33 -16.28
C ILE A 3 8.24 -16.29 -16.62
N THR A 4 8.56 -15.94 -17.87
CA THR A 4 9.92 -15.61 -18.28
C THR A 4 9.98 -14.10 -18.47
N LEU A 5 10.95 -13.45 -17.84
CA LEU A 5 11.16 -12.01 -17.88
C LEU A 5 12.61 -11.75 -18.21
N ASP A 6 12.86 -10.77 -19.08
CA ASP A 6 14.21 -10.25 -19.33
C ASP A 6 14.54 -9.22 -18.24
N ILE A 7 15.65 -9.43 -17.52
CA ILE A 7 16.04 -8.65 -16.34
C ILE A 7 17.55 -8.43 -16.40
N ASP A 8 17.99 -7.22 -16.04
CA ASP A 8 19.41 -6.88 -15.93
C ASP A 8 20.17 -7.80 -14.95
N ASP A 9 21.36 -8.26 -15.36
CA ASP A 9 22.20 -9.17 -14.57
C ASP A 9 22.54 -8.62 -13.18
N LEU A 10 22.71 -7.30 -13.04
CA LEU A 10 23.00 -6.66 -11.75
C LEU A 10 21.82 -6.77 -10.78
N VAL A 11 20.59 -6.75 -11.31
CA VAL A 11 19.38 -6.96 -10.50
C VAL A 11 19.33 -8.39 -9.97
N VAL A 12 19.73 -9.38 -10.79
CA VAL A 12 19.81 -10.78 -10.36
C VAL A 12 20.84 -10.93 -9.23
N VAL A 13 22.05 -10.39 -9.40
CA VAL A 13 23.11 -10.43 -8.38
C VAL A 13 22.66 -9.76 -7.08
N ALA A 14 21.95 -8.63 -7.16
CA ALA A 14 21.42 -7.96 -5.99
C ALA A 14 20.33 -8.80 -5.29
N ALA A 15 19.44 -9.41 -6.07
CA ALA A 15 18.37 -10.25 -5.55
C ALA A 15 18.92 -11.52 -4.86
N GLU A 16 19.97 -12.13 -5.40
CA GLU A 16 20.65 -13.30 -4.78
C GLU A 16 21.22 -12.97 -3.40
N LYS A 17 21.92 -11.83 -3.27
CA LYS A 17 22.46 -11.37 -1.98
C LYS A 17 21.33 -11.17 -0.96
N LEU A 18 20.27 -10.49 -1.39
CA LEU A 18 19.13 -10.17 -0.52
C LEU A 18 18.33 -11.42 -0.13
N ALA A 19 18.19 -12.37 -1.05
CA ALA A 19 17.57 -13.67 -0.81
C ALA A 19 18.35 -14.47 0.24
N ALA A 20 19.68 -14.50 0.14
CA ALA A 20 20.55 -15.16 1.12
C ALA A 20 20.43 -14.53 2.52
N GLU A 21 20.45 -13.20 2.61
CA GLU A 21 20.29 -12.47 3.87
C GLU A 21 18.92 -12.72 4.53
N ARG A 22 17.85 -12.73 3.72
CA ARG A 22 16.46 -12.86 4.19
C ARG A 22 15.97 -14.31 4.31
N LYS A 23 16.76 -15.28 3.86
CA LYS A 23 16.42 -16.72 3.80
C LYS A 23 15.13 -16.98 3.00
N VAL A 24 15.00 -16.31 1.87
CA VAL A 24 13.89 -16.45 0.92
C VAL A 24 14.45 -16.74 -0.48
N THR A 25 13.58 -17.00 -1.45
CA THR A 25 14.02 -17.27 -2.83
C THR A 25 14.18 -15.99 -3.66
N VAL A 26 14.98 -16.05 -4.72
CA VAL A 26 15.22 -14.91 -5.63
C VAL A 26 13.92 -14.42 -6.28
N ASP A 27 13.04 -15.33 -6.68
CA ASP A 27 11.73 -14.99 -7.27
C ASP A 27 10.81 -14.29 -6.27
N GLN A 28 10.86 -14.64 -4.98
CA GLN A 28 10.14 -13.92 -3.93
C GLN A 28 10.67 -12.49 -3.76
N VAL A 29 12.00 -12.32 -3.72
CA VAL A 29 12.62 -10.98 -3.63
C VAL A 29 12.22 -10.10 -4.80
N ILE A 30 12.32 -10.62 -6.03
CA ILE A 30 11.97 -9.86 -7.23
C ILE A 30 10.47 -9.55 -7.26
N SER A 31 9.61 -10.51 -6.90
CA SER A 31 8.16 -10.31 -6.83
C SER A 31 7.78 -9.23 -5.81
N ASP A 32 8.37 -9.26 -4.62
CA ASP A 32 8.10 -8.27 -3.57
C ASP A 32 8.59 -6.87 -3.96
N ALA A 33 9.79 -6.78 -4.57
CA ALA A 33 10.33 -5.52 -5.06
C ALA A 33 9.43 -4.91 -6.16
N ALA A 34 9.05 -5.73 -7.14
CA ALA A 34 8.15 -5.32 -8.22
C ALA A 34 6.79 -4.88 -7.68
N TRP A 35 6.20 -5.63 -6.73
CA TRP A 35 4.93 -5.28 -6.11
C TRP A 35 5.00 -3.92 -5.41
N ASN A 36 6.03 -3.68 -4.60
CA ASN A 36 6.18 -2.43 -3.87
C ASN A 36 6.32 -1.23 -4.81
N GLU A 37 7.08 -1.37 -5.89
CA GLU A 37 7.24 -0.29 -6.87
C GLU A 37 5.99 -0.06 -7.72
N LEU A 38 5.35 -1.13 -8.19
CA LEU A 38 4.09 -1.02 -8.95
C LEU A 38 2.96 -0.40 -8.10
N ALA A 39 2.90 -0.76 -6.81
CA ALA A 39 1.95 -0.18 -5.86
C ALA A 39 2.26 1.30 -5.58
N ARG A 40 3.54 1.69 -5.48
CA ARG A 40 3.96 3.10 -5.35
C ARG A 40 3.65 3.91 -6.60
N ALA A 41 3.91 3.36 -7.79
CA ALA A 41 3.62 4.01 -9.07
C ALA A 41 2.13 4.34 -9.23
N HIS A 42 1.25 3.56 -8.59
CA HIS A 42 -0.19 3.80 -8.58
C HIS A 42 -0.67 4.85 -7.55
N ARG A 43 0.20 5.38 -6.69
CA ARG A 43 -0.16 6.41 -5.71
C ARG A 43 0.11 7.81 -6.26
N ILE A 44 -0.94 8.49 -6.71
CA ILE A 44 -0.88 9.91 -7.03
C ILE A 44 -0.78 10.69 -5.72
N MET A 45 0.31 11.42 -5.51
CA MET A 45 0.45 12.29 -4.34
C MET A 45 -0.17 13.67 -4.64
N ARG A 46 -0.94 14.23 -3.70
CA ARG A 46 -1.45 15.61 -3.76
C ARG A 46 -1.30 16.26 -2.39
N ASN A 47 -0.57 17.38 -2.33
CA ASN A 47 -0.30 18.13 -1.09
C ASN A 47 0.31 17.28 0.03
N GLY A 48 1.19 16.32 -0.31
CA GLY A 48 1.83 15.43 0.67
C GLY A 48 1.00 14.21 1.09
N PHE A 49 -0.24 14.08 0.61
CA PHE A 49 -1.11 12.94 0.91
C PHE A 49 -1.27 12.02 -0.31
N PRO A 50 -1.29 10.68 -0.13
CA PRO A 50 -1.63 9.76 -1.20
C PRO A 50 -3.12 9.89 -1.54
N LEU A 51 -3.42 10.22 -2.80
CA LEU A 51 -4.79 10.17 -3.30
C LEU A 51 -5.23 8.72 -3.37
N LEU A 52 -6.31 8.41 -2.65
CA LEU A 52 -6.99 7.13 -2.78
C LEU A 52 -7.64 7.04 -4.17
N PRO A 53 -7.64 5.86 -4.80
CA PRO A 53 -8.30 5.67 -6.09
C PRO A 53 -9.78 6.02 -5.99
N LYS A 54 -10.34 6.66 -7.02
CA LYS A 54 -11.77 6.98 -7.08
C LYS A 54 -12.56 5.67 -7.11
N ARG A 55 -13.27 5.35 -6.02
CA ARG A 55 -14.13 4.15 -5.93
C ARG A 55 -15.53 4.35 -6.50
N GLY A 56 -15.87 5.57 -6.94
CA GLY A 56 -17.21 5.96 -7.35
C GLY A 56 -18.13 6.16 -6.14
N GLY A 57 -19.23 6.89 -6.33
CA GLY A 57 -20.20 7.23 -5.27
C GLY A 57 -20.19 8.72 -4.90
N VAL A 58 -21.38 9.29 -4.69
CA VAL A 58 -21.54 10.63 -4.14
C VAL A 58 -21.43 10.50 -2.62
N VAL A 59 -20.42 11.14 -2.04
CA VAL A 59 -20.30 11.27 -0.59
C VAL A 59 -21.06 12.51 -0.17
N THR A 60 -22.08 12.34 0.68
CA THR A 60 -22.85 13.45 1.25
C THR A 60 -22.47 13.68 2.72
N PRO A 61 -22.69 14.89 3.25
CA PRO A 61 -22.42 15.18 4.66
C PRO A 61 -23.12 14.21 5.63
N GLU A 62 -24.36 13.82 5.33
CA GLU A 62 -25.17 12.94 6.18
C GLU A 62 -24.58 11.52 6.25
N MET A 63 -23.98 11.04 5.15
CA MET A 63 -23.27 9.76 5.16
C MET A 63 -22.02 9.81 6.04
N VAL A 64 -21.33 10.94 6.06
CA VAL A 64 -20.14 11.13 6.89
C VAL A 64 -20.50 11.22 8.36
N GLU A 65 -21.54 11.99 8.69
CA GLU A 65 -22.03 12.15 10.06
C GLU A 65 -22.48 10.82 10.66
N LYS A 66 -23.29 10.05 9.93
CA LYS A 66 -23.70 8.70 10.35
C LYS A 66 -22.50 7.77 10.60
N LEU A 67 -21.48 7.81 9.74
CA LEU A 67 -20.29 6.99 9.93
C LEU A 67 -19.47 7.42 11.16
N LEU A 68 -19.45 8.71 11.50
CA LEU A 68 -18.78 9.21 12.70
C LEU A 68 -19.50 8.80 13.97
N GLU A 69 -20.84 8.81 13.96
CA GLU A 69 -21.66 8.33 15.09
C GLU A 69 -21.47 6.83 15.34
N GLU A 70 -21.33 6.03 14.28
CA GLU A 70 -21.19 4.57 14.34
C GLU A 70 -19.74 4.11 14.61
N ALA A 71 -18.74 4.97 14.38
CA ALA A 71 -17.33 4.60 14.48
C ALA A 71 -16.81 4.64 15.92
N ASP A 72 -16.18 3.55 16.36
CA ASP A 72 -15.32 3.56 17.54
C ASP A 72 -13.94 4.15 17.17
N LEU A 73 -13.75 5.42 17.50
CA LEU A 73 -12.53 6.18 17.21
C LEU A 73 -11.55 6.20 18.40
N SER A 74 -11.77 5.34 19.41
CA SER A 74 -10.89 5.27 20.59
C SER A 74 -9.44 4.94 20.22
N ASP A 75 -9.22 4.07 19.24
CA ASP A 75 -7.89 3.71 18.71
C ASP A 75 -7.20 4.87 17.96
N ALA A 76 -7.95 5.89 17.54
CA ALA A 76 -7.44 7.10 16.89
C ALA A 76 -7.08 8.22 17.87
N GLY A 77 -7.23 7.99 19.19
CA GLY A 77 -7.01 9.01 20.22
C GLY A 77 -8.07 10.13 20.24
N LEU A 78 -9.18 9.93 19.53
CA LEU A 78 -10.31 10.84 19.48
C LEU A 78 -11.42 10.30 20.38
N SER A 79 -11.18 10.31 21.69
CA SER A 79 -12.23 10.05 22.67
C SER A 79 -13.17 11.25 22.71
N GLY A 80 -14.44 11.04 22.36
CA GLY A 80 -15.44 12.09 22.26
C GLY A 80 -15.55 12.94 23.53
N THR A 81 -15.45 14.26 23.36
CA THR A 81 -16.07 15.22 24.27
C THR A 81 -17.57 15.03 24.16
N SER A 82 -18.11 14.14 24.99
CA SER A 82 -19.54 14.14 25.31
C SER A 82 -19.72 15.13 26.46
N GLU A 83 -20.26 16.31 26.17
CA GLU A 83 -20.93 17.17 27.17
C GLU A 83 -22.42 16.83 27.21
#